data_AF-A0A8T3YCQ6-F1
#
_entry.id   AF-A0A8T3YCQ6-F1
#
_cell.length_a   1.000
_cell.length_b   1.000
_cell.length_c   1.000
_cell.angle_alpha   90.00
_cell.angle_beta   90.00
_cell.angle_gamma   90.00
#
_symmetry.space_group_name_H-M   'P 1'
#
loop_
_entity.id
_entity.type
_entity.pdbx_description
1 polymer ?
#
loop_
_entity_poly.entity_id
_entity_poly.type
_entity_poly.pdbx_seq_one_letter_code
_entity_poly.pdbx_strand_id
1 'polypeptide(L)'
;MNATIARPFRLGVLGGIGPEATGTFYLKLIAQLQNKGLIQRNEDFPQIIINSIPAPELIFDHIDEIDLLPYVQGIKELDAMKPDLIVM
;
A
#
# COMPACT_ATOMS: atom_id res chain seq x y z
N MET A 1 28.42 5.75 21.58
CA MET A 1 27.10 6.33 21.25
C MET A 1 26.29 5.25 20.55
N ASN A 2 25.26 4.71 21.19
CA ASN A 2 24.37 3.76 20.52
C ASN A 2 23.38 4.56 19.66
N ALA A 3 23.60 4.60 18.35
CA ALA A 3 22.63 5.14 17.42
C ALA A 3 21.42 4.22 17.41
N THR A 4 20.29 4.67 17.95
CA THR A 4 19.00 4.01 17.74
C THR A 4 18.64 4.19 16.28
N ILE A 5 18.78 3.14 15.47
CA ILE A 5 18.34 3.17 14.07
C ILE A 5 16.81 3.26 14.10
N ALA A 6 16.28 4.42 13.72
CA ALA A 6 14.85 4.60 13.56
C ALA A 6 14.36 3.61 12.49
N ARG A 7 13.28 2.87 12.78
CA ARG A 7 12.72 1.93 11.81
C ARG A 7 12.24 2.68 10.56
N PRO A 8 12.40 2.13 9.36
CA PRO A 8 11.89 2.75 8.15
C PRO A 8 10.37 2.95 8.23
N PHE A 9 9.87 4.01 7.60
CA PHE A 9 8.43 4.22 7.43
C PHE A 9 7.83 3.07 6.62
N ARG A 10 6.67 2.56 7.06
CA ARG A 10 5.99 1.40 6.47
C ARG A 10 4.68 1.85 5.83
N LEU A 11 4.57 1.72 4.51
CA LEU A 11 3.35 2.00 3.76
C LEU A 11 2.64 0.68 3.41
N GLY A 12 1.42 0.51 3.88
CA GLY A 12 0.50 -0.53 3.40
C GLY A 12 -0.28 -0.03 2.20
N VAL A 13 -0.39 -0.87 1.17
CA VAL A 13 -1.19 -0.61 -0.04
C VAL A 13 -2.18 -1.75 -0.19
N LEU A 14 -3.47 -1.48 0.00
CA LEU A 14 -4.52 -2.40 -0.39
C LEU A 14 -4.73 -2.26 -1.90
N GLY A 15 -4.20 -3.18 -2.68
CA GLY A 15 -4.28 -3.17 -4.13
C GLY A 15 -5.04 -4.38 -4.67
N GLY A 16 -4.86 -4.67 -5.96
CA GLY A 16 -5.45 -5.84 -6.63
C GLY A 16 -6.87 -5.61 -7.16
N ILE A 17 -7.53 -4.52 -6.76
CA ILE A 17 -8.77 -4.03 -7.36
C ILE A 17 -8.40 -3.30 -8.67
N GLY A 18 -8.03 -4.10 -9.67
CA GLY A 18 -7.20 -3.65 -10.79
C GLY A 18 -5.70 -3.80 -10.48
N PRO A 19 -5.11 -4.99 -10.71
CA PRO A 19 -3.67 -5.22 -10.52
C PRO A 19 -2.79 -4.24 -11.30
N GLU A 20 -3.21 -3.85 -12.50
CA GLU A 20 -2.53 -2.87 -13.35
C GLU A 20 -2.55 -1.47 -12.73
N ALA A 21 -3.65 -1.07 -12.10
CA ALA A 21 -3.76 0.18 -11.37
C ALA A 21 -2.83 0.19 -10.15
N THR A 22 -2.74 -0.93 -9.45
CA THR A 22 -1.81 -1.12 -8.33
C THR A 22 -0.35 -1.00 -8.77
N GLY A 23 0.02 -1.65 -9.88
CA GLY A 23 1.36 -1.50 -10.47
C GLY A 23 1.65 -0.06 -10.90
N THR A 24 0.66 0.62 -11.50
CA THR A 24 0.76 2.02 -11.88
C THR A 24 0.96 2.93 -10.66
N PHE A 25 0.23 2.69 -9.57
CA PHE A 25 0.41 3.40 -8.31
C PHE A 25 1.83 3.26 -7.80
N TYR A 26 2.35 2.03 -7.72
CA TYR A 26 3.70 1.76 -7.24
C TYR A 26 4.77 2.50 -8.06
N LEU A 27 4.68 2.43 -9.38
CA LEU A 27 5.61 3.13 -10.28
C LEU A 27 5.53 4.66 -10.14
N LYS A 28 4.31 5.21 -10.04
CA LYS A 28 4.12 6.66 -9.82
C LYS A 28 4.66 7.10 -8.46
N LEU A 29 4.46 6.30 -7.41
CA LEU A 29 5.01 6.59 -6.08
C LEU A 29 6.54 6.66 -6.13
N ILE A 30 7.20 5.67 -6.73
CA ILE A 30 8.66 5.66 -6.92
C ILE A 30 9.10 6.93 -7.66
N ALA A 31 8.50 7.20 -8.81
CA ALA A 31 8.86 8.35 -9.64
C ALA A 31 8.67 9.68 -8.89
N GLN A 32 7.58 9.84 -8.14
CA GLN A 32 7.33 11.05 -7.37
C GLN A 32 8.31 11.24 -6.21
N LEU A 33 8.68 10.17 -5.50
CA LEU A 33 9.67 10.23 -4.43
C LEU A 33 11.06 10.61 -4.96
N GLN A 34 11.45 10.04 -6.11
CA GLN A 34 12.69 10.37 -6.80
C GLN A 34 12.70 11.81 -7.33
N ASN A 35 11.62 12.24 -8.00
CA ASN A 35 11.50 13.59 -8.56
C ASN A 35 11.52 14.69 -7.47
N LYS A 36 11.07 14.37 -6.26
CA LYS A 36 11.13 15.26 -5.10
C LYS A 36 12.51 15.26 -4.41
N GLY A 37 13.46 14.45 -4.87
CA GLY A 37 14.79 14.33 -4.27
C GLY A 37 14.79 13.67 -2.89
N LEU A 38 13.69 13.00 -2.51
CA LEU A 38 13.55 12.34 -1.20
C LEU A 38 14.33 11.02 -1.13
N ILE A 39 14.71 10.46 -2.28
CA ILE A 39 15.34 9.16 -2.42
C ILE A 39 16.60 9.30 -3.26
N GLN A 40 17.73 8.81 -2.74
CA GLN A 40 19.00 8.77 -3.46
C GLN A 40 19.55 7.34 -3.55
N ARG A 41 19.21 6.50 -2.57
CA ARG A 41 19.64 5.12 -2.40
C ARG A 41 18.44 4.24 -2.06
N ASN A 42 18.56 2.94 -2.29
CA ASN A 42 17.47 2.01 -2.07
C ASN A 42 16.97 1.99 -0.60
N GLU A 43 17.86 2.22 0.36
CA GLU A 43 17.51 2.27 1.79
C GLU A 43 16.72 3.52 2.19
N ASP A 44 16.66 4.55 1.34
CA ASP A 44 15.89 5.75 1.61
C ASP A 44 14.39 5.53 1.32
N PHE A 45 14.02 4.47 0.57
CA PHE A 45 12.62 4.14 0.32
C PHE A 45 11.92 3.66 1.60
N PRO A 46 10.62 4.00 1.77
CA PRO A 46 9.83 3.35 2.80
C PRO A 46 9.71 1.84 2.49
N GLN A 47 9.49 1.05 3.53
CA GLN A 47 9.06 -0.33 3.33
C GLN A 47 7.62 -0.31 2.81
N ILE A 48 7.39 -0.78 1.59
CA ILE A 48 6.07 -0.82 0.97
C ILE A 48 5.55 -2.26 1.02
N ILE A 49 4.34 -2.44 1.54
CA ILE A 49 3.65 -3.72 1.67
C ILE A 49 2.41 -3.65 0.79
N ILE A 50 2.41 -4.35 -0.34
CA ILE A 50 1.27 -4.39 -1.26
C ILE A 50 0.49 -5.66 -0.97
N ASN A 51 -0.71 -5.51 -0.42
CA ASN A 51 -1.68 -6.60 -0.35
C ASN A 51 -2.59 -6.52 -1.58
N SER A 52 -2.23 -7.24 -2.64
CA SER A 52 -2.99 -7.28 -3.88
C SER A 52 -4.12 -8.30 -3.77
N ILE A 53 -5.29 -7.84 -3.32
CA ILE A 53 -6.45 -8.71 -3.12
C ILE A 53 -7.27 -8.89 -4.41
N PRO A 54 -7.71 -10.12 -4.74
CA PRO A 54 -8.73 -10.30 -5.77
C PRO A 54 -10.08 -9.88 -5.19
N ALA A 55 -10.61 -8.76 -5.66
CA ALA A 55 -11.87 -8.22 -5.19
C ALA A 55 -12.70 -7.65 -6.36
N PRO A 56 -14.04 -7.69 -6.27
CA PRO A 56 -14.90 -7.04 -7.25
C PRO A 56 -14.72 -5.52 -7.21
N GLU A 57 -14.89 -4.86 -8.36
CA GLU A 57 -14.94 -3.39 -8.41
C GLU A 57 -16.22 -2.87 -7.75
N LEU A 58 -16.10 -1.86 -6.90
CA LEU A 58 -17.24 -1.21 -6.22
C LEU A 58 -17.86 -0.10 -7.11
N ILE A 59 -18.26 -0.47 -8.32
CA ILE A 59 -18.75 0.45 -9.37
C ILE A 59 -20.27 0.59 -9.43
N PHE A 60 -21.02 -0.13 -8.58
CA PHE A 60 -22.48 -0.18 -8.64
C PHE A 60 -23.13 0.65 -7.53
N ASP A 61 -24.32 1.21 -7.82
CA ASP A 61 -25.14 1.97 -6.86
C ASP A 61 -25.55 1.13 -5.63
N HIS A 62 -25.43 -0.20 -5.74
CA HIS A 62 -25.59 -1.16 -4.66
C HIS A 62 -24.32 -1.98 -4.50
N ILE A 63 -23.75 -1.93 -3.30
CA ILE A 63 -22.63 -2.76 -2.87
C ILE A 63 -23.18 -3.75 -1.85
N ASP A 64 -23.11 -5.03 -2.16
CA ASP A 64 -23.49 -6.07 -1.20
C ASP A 64 -22.39 -6.24 -0.15
N GLU A 65 -22.77 -6.57 1.10
CA GLU A 65 -21.79 -6.79 2.17
C GLU A 65 -20.77 -7.88 1.82
N ILE A 66 -21.16 -8.86 1.01
CA ILE A 66 -20.29 -9.94 0.54
C ILE A 66 -19.13 -9.40 -0.31
N ASP A 67 -19.37 -8.36 -1.11
CA ASP A 67 -18.37 -7.75 -1.99
C ASP A 67 -17.34 -6.93 -1.20
N LEU A 68 -17.70 -6.49 0.01
CA LEU A 68 -16.81 -5.79 0.93
C LEU A 68 -15.89 -6.73 1.71
N LEU A 69 -16.23 -8.03 1.81
CA LEU A 69 -15.44 -8.96 2.62
C LEU A 69 -13.97 -9.05 2.21
N PRO A 70 -13.61 -9.13 0.91
CA PRO A 70 -12.21 -9.15 0.49
C PRO A 70 -11.45 -7.89 0.94
N TYR A 71 -12.09 -6.72 0.85
CA TYR A 71 -11.50 -5.44 1.28
C TYR A 71 -11.24 -5.42 2.78
N VAL A 72 -12.25 -5.79 3.58
CA VAL A 72 -12.13 -5.83 5.04
C VAL A 72 -11.04 -6.81 5.47
N GLN A 73 -10.99 -7.99 4.83
CA GLN A 73 -9.97 -8.99 5.13
C GLN A 73 -8.57 -8.50 4.74
N GLY A 74 -8.42 -7.91 3.55
CA GLY A 74 -7.15 -7.38 3.08
C GLY A 74 -6.60 -6.24 3.95
N ILE A 75 -7.49 -5.36 4.45
CA ILE A 75 -7.12 -4.31 5.42
C ILE A 75 -6.67 -4.92 6.74
N LYS A 76 -7.37 -5.93 7.27
CA LYS A 76 -6.97 -6.62 8.50
C LYS A 76 -5.59 -7.28 8.38
N GLU A 77 -5.31 -7.89 7.23
CA GLU A 77 -4.00 -8.47 6.93
C GLU A 77 -2.90 -7.40 6.89
N LEU A 78 -3.18 -6.25 6.27
CA LEU A 78 -2.26 -5.11 6.26
C LEU A 78 -2.04 -4.56 7.67
N ASP A 79 -3.12 -4.32 8.42
CA ASP A 79 -3.07 -3.77 9.78
C ASP A 79 -2.30 -4.69 10.75
N ALA A 80 -2.42 -6.01 10.58
CA ALA A 80 -1.64 -6.99 11.35
C ALA A 80 -0.11 -6.81 11.17
N MET A 81 0.32 -6.28 10.02
CA MET A 81 1.72 -5.94 9.75
C MET A 81 2.15 -4.58 10.30
N LYS A 82 1.24 -3.85 10.95
CA LYS A 82 1.43 -2.55 11.62
C LYS A 82 2.17 -1.51 10.75
N PRO A 83 1.68 -1.21 9.53
CA PRO A 83 2.20 -0.10 8.75
C PRO A 83 1.90 1.23 9.45
N ASP A 84 2.64 2.27 9.08
CA ASP A 84 2.42 3.63 9.57
C ASP A 84 1.25 4.31 8.85
N LEU A 85 0.97 3.90 7.61
CA LEU A 85 -0.12 4.39 6.78
C LEU A 85 -0.63 3.26 5.89
N ILE A 86 -1.95 3.17 5.71
CA ILE A 86 -2.59 2.31 4.70
C ILE A 86 -3.26 3.20 3.66
N VAL A 87 -3.07 2.88 2.39
CA VAL A 87 -3.77 3.48 1.24
C VAL A 87 -4.46 2.40 0.41
N MET A 88 -5.48 2.78 -0.34
CA MET A 88 -6.19 1.96 -1.34
C MET A 88 -6.35 2.78 -2.61
#